data_AF-A0A5R9LT55-F1
#
_entry.id   AF-A0A5R9LT55-F1
#
_cell.length_a   1.000
_cell.length_b   1.000
_cell.length_c   1.000
_cell.angle_alpha   90.00
_cell.angle_beta   90.00
_cell.angle_gamma   90.00
#
_symmetry.space_group_name_H-M   'P 1'
#
loop_
_entity.id
_entity.type
_entity.pdbx_description
1 polymer ?
#
loop_
_entity_poly.entity_id
_entity_poly.type
_entity_poly.pdbx_seq_one_letter_code
_entity_poly.pdbx_strand_id
1 'polypeptide(L)'
;MSFDPISAVSTKASDRVFGWALDRIQATAGALRADHAPIWPCSGFANEYSYRFRLRVGIAPSRTPKPLPVAGFAARAREVAAWIFRDGPFHVDYAGKELVRVEVRENAMPKEQFVHQLEVRPTGLVDLRWGLNCIVEEGRIDPLPLREVVDAVQRMHDLSRAPAFHALHQARRAERHRRVDWRVGITPRAMDAVGASFNWVRLDTPGSESFSRAERIYSDCPQVGYAADRLLGIKPSQTAADVLKPFLDDFFAHSGFLDAGACTETTLSAC
;
A
#
# COMPACT_ATOMS: atom_id res chain seq x y z
N MET A 1 61.29 -36.23 13.75
CA MET A 1 60.09 -35.46 14.13
C MET A 1 59.52 -34.86 12.87
N SER A 2 58.52 -35.51 12.27
CA SER A 2 57.83 -35.04 11.06
C SER A 2 56.57 -34.28 11.46
N PHE A 3 56.40 -33.07 10.93
CA PHE A 3 55.18 -32.29 11.05
C PHE A 3 54.32 -32.46 9.79
N ASP A 4 53.06 -32.85 9.98
CA ASP A 4 52.05 -33.03 8.93
C ASP A 4 51.56 -31.67 8.36
N PRO A 5 51.46 -31.50 7.03
CA PRO A 5 50.90 -30.32 6.40
C PRO A 5 49.44 -30.55 6.00
N ILE A 6 48.50 -30.50 6.95
CA ILE A 6 47.05 -30.62 6.62
C ILE A 6 46.29 -29.29 6.80
N SER A 7 46.85 -28.24 7.40
CA SER A 7 46.07 -27.03 7.74
C SER A 7 45.89 -25.97 6.64
N ALA A 8 46.57 -26.07 5.48
CA ALA A 8 46.60 -24.97 4.50
C ALA A 8 45.63 -25.12 3.31
N VAL A 9 44.98 -26.28 3.13
CA VAL A 9 44.07 -26.54 2.00
C VAL A 9 42.62 -26.19 2.34
N SER A 10 42.27 -26.11 3.63
CA SER A 10 40.89 -25.89 4.10
C SER A 10 40.37 -24.46 3.96
N THR A 11 41.23 -23.44 3.85
CA THR A 11 40.83 -22.02 3.86
C THR A 11 40.51 -21.46 2.47
N LYS A 12 41.25 -21.87 1.43
CA LYS A 12 40.99 -21.37 0.06
C LYS A 12 39.70 -21.92 -0.56
N ALA A 13 39.31 -23.14 -0.18
CA ALA A 13 38.07 -23.75 -0.64
C ALA A 13 36.85 -23.09 0.05
N SER A 14 36.95 -22.80 1.36
CA SER A 14 35.90 -22.08 2.09
C SER A 14 35.72 -20.67 1.53
N ASP A 15 36.80 -19.92 1.30
CA ASP A 15 36.72 -18.53 0.83
C ASP A 15 36.06 -18.42 -0.56
N ARG A 16 36.29 -19.40 -1.44
CA ARG A 16 35.64 -19.46 -2.76
C ARG A 16 34.15 -19.79 -2.67
N VAL A 17 33.76 -20.71 -1.78
CA VAL A 17 32.34 -21.08 -1.58
C VAL A 17 31.58 -19.91 -0.94
N PHE A 18 32.18 -19.22 0.03
CA PHE A 18 31.59 -18.04 0.67
C PHE A 18 31.45 -16.87 -0.32
N GLY A 19 32.48 -16.58 -1.12
CA GLY A 19 32.40 -15.54 -2.15
C GLY A 19 31.31 -15.80 -3.19
N TRP A 20 31.24 -17.02 -3.73
CA TRP A 20 30.19 -17.42 -4.68
C TRP A 20 28.78 -17.32 -4.09
N ALA A 21 28.60 -17.72 -2.81
CA ALA A 21 27.32 -17.62 -2.12
C ALA A 21 26.90 -16.16 -1.90
N LEU A 22 27.83 -15.28 -1.52
CA LEU A 22 27.60 -13.85 -1.38
C LEU A 22 27.20 -13.21 -2.72
N ASP A 23 27.91 -13.52 -3.81
CA ASP A 23 27.58 -13.02 -5.15
C ASP A 23 26.19 -13.50 -5.60
N ARG A 24 25.84 -14.76 -5.32
CA ARG A 24 24.50 -15.31 -5.59
C ARG A 24 23.42 -14.62 -4.77
N ILE A 25 23.67 -14.34 -3.49
CA ILE A 25 22.73 -13.63 -2.61
C ILE A 25 22.54 -12.20 -3.11
N GLN A 26 23.61 -11.49 -3.45
CA GLN A 26 23.55 -10.12 -3.96
C GLN A 26 22.87 -10.04 -5.33
N ALA A 27 23.18 -10.96 -6.25
CA ALA A 27 22.53 -11.04 -7.55
C ALA A 27 21.03 -11.36 -7.41
N THR A 28 20.67 -12.25 -6.48
CA THR A 28 19.27 -12.59 -6.19
C THR A 28 18.53 -11.41 -5.55
N ALA A 29 19.15 -10.73 -4.58
CA ALA A 29 18.59 -9.53 -3.95
C ALA A 29 18.42 -8.39 -4.98
N GLY A 30 19.39 -8.22 -5.89
CA GLY A 30 19.31 -7.27 -7.00
C GLY A 30 18.18 -7.60 -7.99
N ALA A 31 18.03 -8.88 -8.35
CA ALA A 31 16.95 -9.34 -9.21
C ALA A 31 15.57 -9.18 -8.55
N LEU A 32 15.43 -9.52 -7.26
CA LEU A 32 14.20 -9.31 -6.50
C LEU A 32 13.83 -7.82 -6.43
N ARG A 33 14.80 -6.94 -6.20
CA ARG A 33 14.60 -5.49 -6.24
C ARG A 33 14.11 -4.99 -7.61
N ALA A 34 14.66 -5.51 -8.70
CA ALA A 34 14.21 -5.17 -10.05
C ALA A 34 12.79 -5.69 -10.34
N ASP A 35 12.43 -6.85 -9.78
CA ASP A 35 11.07 -7.38 -9.87
C ASP A 35 10.08 -6.43 -9.16
N HIS A 36 10.38 -5.91 -7.97
CA HIS A 36 9.45 -5.04 -7.22
C HIS A 36 9.57 -3.54 -7.55
N ALA A 37 10.41 -3.15 -8.51
CA ALA A 37 10.60 -1.75 -8.89
C ALA A 37 9.30 -0.96 -9.17
N PRO A 38 8.22 -1.55 -9.75
CA PRO A 38 6.99 -0.81 -10.05
C PRO A 38 6.27 -0.22 -8.84
N ILE A 39 6.41 -0.80 -7.65
CA ILE A 39 5.71 -0.32 -6.44
C ILE A 39 6.47 0.81 -5.72
N TRP A 40 7.78 0.96 -5.97
CA TRP A 40 8.62 1.96 -5.30
C TRP A 40 8.24 3.43 -5.51
N PRO A 41 7.67 3.84 -6.66
CA PRO A 41 7.18 5.21 -6.84
C PRO A 41 5.96 5.55 -5.97
N CYS A 42 5.37 4.58 -5.25
CA CYS A 42 4.43 4.86 -4.17
C CYS A 42 5.21 5.62 -3.09
N SER A 43 5.11 6.96 -3.10
CA SER A 43 5.82 7.84 -2.18
C SER A 43 5.54 7.51 -0.70
N GLY A 44 6.35 8.04 0.20
CA GLY A 44 6.22 7.74 1.63
C GLY A 44 4.89 8.20 2.24
N PHE A 45 4.43 7.47 3.25
CA PHE A 45 3.16 7.72 3.97
C PHE A 45 3.27 8.76 5.10
N ALA A 46 4.49 9.05 5.56
CA ALA A 46 4.72 9.79 6.82
C ALA A 46 4.58 11.33 6.71
N ASN A 47 4.64 11.91 5.51
CA ASN A 47 4.75 13.37 5.31
C ASN A 47 3.56 14.00 4.60
N GLU A 48 2.43 13.30 4.53
CA GLU A 48 1.23 13.82 3.86
C GLU A 48 0.42 14.70 4.84
N TYR A 49 0.57 16.01 4.70
CA TYR A 49 -0.22 17.00 5.42
C TYR A 49 -1.56 17.20 4.70
N SER A 50 -2.63 16.69 5.28
CA SER A 50 -3.99 16.85 4.78
C SER A 50 -4.93 17.26 5.91
N TYR A 51 -6.06 17.87 5.56
CA TYR A 51 -7.12 18.20 6.52
C TYR A 51 -7.97 16.97 6.90
N ARG A 52 -7.65 15.80 6.35
CA ARG A 52 -8.28 14.52 6.66
C ARG A 52 -7.21 13.46 6.89
N PHE A 53 -7.55 12.45 7.68
CA PHE A 53 -6.79 11.21 7.66
C PHE A 53 -6.97 10.55 6.30
N ARG A 54 -5.90 9.98 5.76
CA ARG A 54 -5.91 9.31 4.47
C ARG A 54 -5.44 7.89 4.63
N LEU A 55 -6.25 6.96 4.16
CA LEU A 55 -5.76 5.65 3.76
C LEU A 55 -5.07 5.80 2.41
N ARG A 56 -3.92 5.18 2.25
CA ARG A 56 -3.27 5.05 0.97
C ARG A 56 -3.03 3.58 0.64
N VAL A 57 -3.40 3.20 -0.58
CA VAL A 57 -3.31 1.84 -1.09
C VAL A 57 -2.64 1.88 -2.45
N GLY A 58 -1.41 1.38 -2.53
CA GLY A 58 -0.68 1.18 -3.76
C GLY A 58 -0.74 -0.28 -4.18
N ILE A 59 -1.09 -0.55 -5.43
CA ILE A 59 -0.93 -1.87 -6.06
C ILE A 59 -0.14 -1.75 -7.35
N ALA A 60 0.77 -2.70 -7.58
CA ALA A 60 1.53 -2.77 -8.82
C ALA A 60 1.83 -4.22 -9.16
N PRO A 61 2.02 -4.58 -10.44
CA PRO A 61 2.54 -5.89 -10.79
C PRO A 61 3.95 -6.08 -10.19
N SER A 62 4.17 -7.17 -9.44
CA SER A 62 5.53 -7.62 -9.13
C SER A 62 6.15 -8.01 -10.46
N ARG A 63 7.18 -7.37 -10.95
CA ARG A 63 7.75 -7.41 -12.31
C ARG A 63 7.12 -6.38 -13.23
N THR A 64 7.95 -5.39 -13.55
CA THR A 64 7.67 -4.35 -14.54
C THR A 64 7.14 -4.96 -15.83
N PRO A 65 5.86 -4.73 -16.16
CA PRO A 65 5.33 -5.20 -17.42
C PRO A 65 5.82 -4.29 -18.54
N LYS A 66 5.60 -4.70 -19.79
CA LYS A 66 5.85 -3.82 -20.92
C LYS A 66 4.78 -2.69 -20.89
N PRO A 67 5.18 -1.42 -20.85
CA PRO A 67 4.23 -0.32 -20.76
C PRO A 67 3.35 -0.26 -22.01
N LEU A 68 2.13 0.26 -21.85
CA LEU A 68 1.26 0.55 -22.98
C LEU A 68 1.83 1.68 -23.85
N PRO A 69 1.48 1.71 -25.15
CA PRO A 69 1.65 2.92 -25.95
C PRO A 69 0.94 4.11 -25.30
N VAL A 70 1.58 5.29 -25.32
CA VAL A 70 1.06 6.53 -24.72
C VAL A 70 -0.37 6.83 -25.20
N ALA A 71 -0.64 6.62 -26.48
CA ALA A 71 -1.93 6.89 -27.12
C ALA A 71 -3.12 6.08 -26.53
N GLY A 72 -2.87 4.97 -25.81
CA GLY A 72 -3.91 4.16 -25.16
C GLY A 72 -3.91 4.21 -23.63
N PHE A 73 -2.83 4.72 -23.02
CA PHE A 73 -2.66 4.68 -21.57
C PHE A 73 -3.73 5.49 -20.82
N ALA A 74 -3.97 6.73 -21.27
CA ALA A 74 -4.93 7.61 -20.60
C ALA A 74 -6.36 7.05 -20.58
N ALA A 75 -6.79 6.37 -21.66
CA ALA A 75 -8.09 5.72 -21.72
C ALA A 75 -8.18 4.56 -20.72
N ARG A 76 -7.16 3.70 -20.65
CA ARG A 76 -7.12 2.57 -19.70
C ARG A 76 -7.06 3.02 -18.24
N ALA A 77 -6.31 4.08 -17.95
CA ALA A 77 -6.28 4.67 -16.62
C ALA A 77 -7.66 5.21 -16.19
N ARG A 78 -8.43 5.78 -17.12
CA ARG A 78 -9.82 6.21 -16.86
C ARG A 78 -10.76 5.04 -16.60
N GLU A 79 -10.59 3.91 -17.28
CA GLU A 79 -11.36 2.68 -16.98
C GLU A 79 -11.10 2.19 -15.56
N VAL A 80 -9.84 2.24 -15.10
CA VAL A 80 -9.47 1.92 -13.71
C VAL A 80 -10.08 2.90 -12.72
N ALA A 81 -10.05 4.20 -13.03
CA ALA A 81 -10.69 5.22 -12.20
C ALA A 81 -12.21 5.04 -12.12
N ALA A 82 -12.88 4.72 -13.23
CA ALA A 82 -14.31 4.44 -13.26
C ALA A 82 -14.67 3.16 -12.48
N TRP A 83 -13.77 2.18 -12.46
CA TRP A 83 -13.94 0.99 -11.63
C TRP A 83 -13.86 1.34 -10.14
N ILE A 84 -12.86 2.12 -9.72
CA ILE A 84 -12.65 2.52 -8.32
C ILE A 84 -13.73 3.49 -7.83
N PHE A 85 -14.04 4.54 -8.60
CA PHE A 85 -15.00 5.58 -8.20
C PHE A 85 -16.39 5.34 -8.79
N ARG A 86 -16.82 4.07 -8.91
CA ARG A 86 -18.11 3.70 -9.52
C ARG A 86 -19.34 4.32 -8.85
N ASP A 87 -19.21 4.77 -7.60
CA ASP A 87 -20.30 5.28 -6.77
C ASP A 87 -20.46 6.82 -6.86
N GLY A 88 -19.64 7.51 -7.65
CA GLY A 88 -19.71 8.97 -7.75
C GLY A 88 -18.92 9.57 -8.91
N PRO A 89 -19.10 10.87 -9.19
CA PRO A 89 -18.33 11.55 -10.22
C PRO A 89 -16.86 11.72 -9.79
N PHE A 90 -15.97 11.66 -10.78
CA PHE A 90 -14.56 12.00 -10.62
C PHE A 90 -14.10 12.92 -11.75
N HIS A 91 -13.02 13.64 -11.52
CA HIS A 91 -12.40 14.56 -12.48
C HIS A 91 -10.99 14.13 -12.82
N VAL A 92 -10.62 14.22 -14.09
CA VAL A 92 -9.23 14.01 -14.52
C VAL A 92 -8.48 15.32 -14.32
N ASP A 93 -7.68 15.38 -13.26
CA ASP A 93 -6.85 16.55 -12.94
C ASP A 93 -5.60 16.61 -13.83
N TYR A 94 -4.99 15.45 -14.13
CA TYR A 94 -3.82 15.36 -14.99
C TYR A 94 -3.87 14.11 -15.88
N ALA A 95 -3.45 14.22 -17.14
CA ALA A 95 -3.32 13.09 -18.06
C ALA A 95 -2.09 13.28 -18.97
N GLY A 96 -0.97 12.71 -18.55
CA GLY A 96 0.31 12.75 -19.26
C GLY A 96 0.82 11.38 -19.66
N LYS A 97 2.06 11.35 -20.15
CA LYS A 97 2.73 10.12 -20.59
C LYS A 97 3.26 9.29 -19.41
N GLU A 98 3.43 9.92 -18.25
CA GLU A 98 4.06 9.37 -17.05
C GLU A 98 3.06 9.01 -15.96
N LEU A 99 1.90 9.67 -15.94
CA LEU A 99 0.81 9.36 -15.02
C LEU A 99 -0.51 9.94 -15.52
N VAL A 100 -1.60 9.37 -15.02
CA VAL A 100 -2.95 9.92 -15.07
C VAL A 100 -3.41 10.07 -13.64
N ARG A 101 -3.84 11.28 -13.27
CA ARG A 101 -4.32 11.63 -11.94
C ARG A 101 -5.80 11.98 -12.00
N VAL A 102 -6.56 11.32 -11.15
CA VAL A 102 -7.99 11.51 -11.00
C VAL A 102 -8.30 11.92 -9.57
N GLU A 103 -9.27 12.81 -9.41
CA GLU A 103 -9.68 13.35 -8.13
C GLU A 103 -11.21 13.30 -7.96
N VAL A 104 -11.65 13.02 -6.74
CA VAL A 104 -13.03 13.20 -6.31
C VAL A 104 -13.08 14.43 -5.40
N ARG A 105 -13.95 15.39 -5.70
CA ARG A 105 -14.08 16.65 -4.96
C ARG A 105 -15.38 16.69 -4.18
N GLU A 106 -15.37 17.35 -3.03
CA GLU A 106 -16.59 17.62 -2.26
C GLU A 106 -17.03 19.06 -2.50
N ASN A 107 -18.29 19.25 -2.90
CA ASN A 107 -18.83 20.55 -3.30
C ASN A 107 -18.91 21.57 -2.16
N ALA A 108 -18.78 21.14 -0.90
CA ALA A 108 -19.03 21.96 0.29
C ALA A 108 -17.77 22.52 0.99
N MET A 109 -16.57 22.12 0.55
CA MET A 109 -15.32 22.51 1.21
C MET A 109 -14.78 23.86 0.67
N PRO A 110 -14.54 24.88 1.52
CA PRO A 110 -14.16 26.24 1.09
C PRO A 110 -12.76 26.38 0.48
N LYS A 111 -11.97 25.30 0.44
CA LYS A 111 -10.70 25.21 -0.27
C LYS A 111 -10.73 23.93 -1.10
N GLU A 112 -10.33 24.00 -2.36
CA GLU A 112 -10.26 22.88 -3.30
C GLU A 112 -9.47 21.71 -2.72
N GLN A 113 -10.17 20.84 -2.00
CA GLN A 113 -9.59 19.65 -1.39
C GLN A 113 -10.29 18.47 -2.02
N PHE A 114 -9.51 17.69 -2.76
CA PHE A 114 -9.95 16.39 -3.20
C PHE A 114 -10.12 15.49 -1.97
N VAL A 115 -11.25 14.80 -1.92
CA VAL A 115 -11.57 13.79 -0.91
C VAL A 115 -10.77 12.52 -1.20
N HIS A 116 -10.76 12.11 -2.46
CA HIS A 116 -10.01 10.96 -2.93
C HIS A 116 -9.18 11.34 -4.14
N GLN A 117 -8.05 10.69 -4.31
CA GLN A 117 -7.19 10.85 -5.47
C GLN A 117 -6.64 9.49 -5.90
N LEU A 118 -6.56 9.28 -7.20
CA LEU A 118 -6.02 8.08 -7.80
C LEU A 118 -4.95 8.48 -8.80
N GLU A 119 -3.74 7.98 -8.62
CA GLU A 119 -2.66 8.06 -9.59
C GLU A 119 -2.48 6.71 -10.26
N VAL A 120 -2.54 6.69 -11.60
CA VAL A 120 -2.21 5.51 -12.40
C VAL A 120 -0.95 5.82 -13.20
N ARG A 121 0.00 4.88 -13.25
CA ARG A 121 1.25 5.04 -13.99
C ARG A 121 1.38 3.97 -15.10
N PRO A 122 2.14 4.25 -16.18
CA PRO A 122 2.39 3.28 -17.26
C PRO A 122 3.08 1.99 -16.81
N THR A 123 3.71 2.00 -15.62
CA THR A 123 4.30 0.81 -14.99
C THR A 123 3.26 -0.18 -14.47
N GLY A 124 1.98 0.18 -14.46
CA GLY A 124 0.89 -0.58 -13.83
C GLY A 124 0.71 -0.27 -12.35
N LEU A 125 1.44 0.72 -11.80
CA LEU A 125 1.16 1.23 -10.46
C LEU A 125 -0.18 1.95 -10.46
N VAL A 126 -1.05 1.56 -9.54
CA VAL A 126 -2.27 2.26 -9.16
C VAL A 126 -2.12 2.64 -7.69
N ASP A 127 -2.10 3.94 -7.41
CA ASP A 127 -1.89 4.53 -6.09
C ASP A 127 -3.12 5.33 -5.69
N LEU A 128 -3.90 4.77 -4.79
CA LEU A 128 -5.13 5.37 -4.26
C LEU A 128 -4.84 6.10 -2.95
N ARG A 129 -5.23 7.36 -2.86
CA ARG A 129 -5.32 8.17 -1.64
C ARG A 129 -6.80 8.36 -1.31
N TRP A 130 -7.27 7.67 -0.29
CA TRP A 130 -8.65 7.66 0.15
C TRP A 130 -8.79 8.49 1.43
N GLY A 131 -9.37 9.69 1.33
CA GLY A 131 -9.72 10.49 2.51
C GLY A 131 -10.81 9.79 3.30
N LEU A 132 -10.52 9.49 4.56
CA LEU A 132 -11.43 8.82 5.48
C LEU A 132 -12.47 9.80 6.01
N ASN A 133 -13.68 9.30 6.26
CA ASN A 133 -14.79 10.08 6.81
C ASN A 133 -14.62 10.30 8.32
N CYS A 134 -13.61 11.09 8.66
CA CYS A 134 -13.28 11.51 10.02
C CYS A 134 -13.22 13.03 10.05
N ILE A 135 -14.02 13.64 10.93
CA ILE A 135 -14.04 15.10 11.10
C ILE A 135 -12.91 15.50 12.06
N VAL A 136 -12.21 16.57 11.69
CA VAL A 136 -11.20 17.24 12.54
C VAL A 136 -11.60 18.70 12.64
N GLU A 137 -12.40 19.02 13.67
CA GLU A 137 -12.97 20.35 13.89
C GLU A 137 -12.79 20.77 15.33
N GLU A 138 -12.29 22.00 15.55
CA GLU A 138 -12.21 22.66 16.86
C GLU A 138 -11.54 21.79 17.96
N GLY A 139 -10.52 21.01 17.59
CA GLY A 139 -9.81 20.13 18.51
C GLY A 139 -10.53 18.81 18.84
N ARG A 140 -11.68 18.53 18.21
CA ARG A 140 -12.37 17.25 18.27
C ARG A 140 -11.97 16.39 17.07
N ILE A 141 -11.71 15.12 17.36
CA ILE A 141 -11.31 14.11 16.37
C ILE A 141 -12.26 12.93 16.51
N ASP A 142 -12.98 12.62 15.44
CA ASP A 142 -13.78 11.41 15.38
C ASP A 142 -12.88 10.16 15.39
N PRO A 143 -13.40 9.01 15.84
CA PRO A 143 -12.66 7.76 15.71
C PRO A 143 -12.39 7.44 14.23
N LEU A 144 -11.25 6.80 13.95
CA LEU A 144 -10.88 6.38 12.60
C LEU A 144 -11.86 5.29 12.11
N PRO A 145 -12.54 5.46 10.97
CA PRO A 145 -13.56 4.50 10.49
C PRO A 145 -12.92 3.25 9.90
N LEU A 146 -12.76 2.19 10.70
CA LEU A 146 -12.02 0.99 10.27
C LEU A 146 -12.76 0.20 9.19
N ARG A 147 -14.10 0.22 9.19
CA ARG A 147 -14.90 -0.37 8.09
C ARG A 147 -14.55 0.26 6.75
N GLU A 148 -14.47 1.58 6.69
CA GLU A 148 -14.12 2.31 5.47
C GLU A 148 -12.71 1.96 4.98
N VAL A 149 -11.77 1.78 5.92
CA VAL A 149 -10.41 1.30 5.60
C VAL A 149 -10.46 -0.07 4.93
N VAL A 150 -11.20 -1.02 5.52
CA VAL A 150 -11.35 -2.38 4.98
C VAL A 150 -12.02 -2.35 3.61
N ASP A 151 -13.10 -1.59 3.45
CA ASP A 151 -13.85 -1.48 2.20
C ASP A 151 -12.99 -0.90 1.07
N ALA A 152 -12.15 0.09 1.35
CA ALA A 152 -11.24 0.68 0.38
C ALA A 152 -10.10 -0.29 -0.04
N VAL A 153 -9.55 -1.07 0.90
CA VAL A 153 -8.56 -2.13 0.58
C VAL A 153 -9.21 -3.27 -0.21
N GLN A 154 -10.43 -3.70 0.17
CA GLN A 154 -11.22 -4.69 -0.58
C GLN A 154 -11.47 -4.22 -2.01
N ARG A 155 -11.84 -2.94 -2.18
CA ARG A 155 -12.04 -2.34 -3.50
C ARG A 155 -10.76 -2.42 -4.35
N MET A 156 -9.60 -2.12 -3.78
CA MET A 156 -8.33 -2.27 -4.49
C MET A 156 -8.00 -3.75 -4.80
N HIS A 157 -8.44 -4.69 -3.96
CA HIS A 157 -8.23 -6.12 -4.18
C HIS A 157 -9.05 -6.62 -5.35
N ASP A 158 -10.32 -6.26 -5.38
CA ASP A 158 -11.22 -6.53 -6.48
C ASP A 158 -10.71 -5.90 -7.79
N LEU A 159 -10.20 -4.65 -7.76
CA LEU A 159 -9.56 -4.01 -8.91
C LEU A 159 -8.38 -4.83 -9.41
N SER A 160 -7.49 -5.31 -8.52
CA SER A 160 -6.28 -6.05 -8.90
C SER A 160 -6.57 -7.33 -9.71
N ARG A 161 -7.81 -7.83 -9.60
CA ARG A 161 -8.35 -9.01 -10.31
C ARG A 161 -9.22 -8.62 -11.51
N ALA A 162 -9.58 -7.35 -11.63
CA ALA A 162 -10.46 -6.86 -12.67
C ALA A 162 -9.73 -6.77 -14.03
N PRO A 163 -10.44 -7.00 -15.15
CA PRO A 163 -9.88 -6.81 -16.49
C PRO A 163 -9.30 -5.40 -16.71
N ALA A 164 -9.89 -4.37 -16.07
CA ALA A 164 -9.44 -2.99 -16.17
C ALA A 164 -7.98 -2.82 -15.70
N PHE A 165 -7.61 -3.44 -14.57
CA PHE A 165 -6.23 -3.39 -14.06
C PHE A 165 -5.28 -4.14 -14.99
N HIS A 166 -5.65 -5.35 -15.42
CA HIS A 166 -4.82 -6.14 -16.34
C HIS A 166 -4.65 -5.47 -17.71
N ALA A 167 -5.60 -4.63 -18.12
CA ALA A 167 -5.52 -3.86 -19.36
C ALA A 167 -4.53 -2.69 -19.28
N LEU A 168 -4.04 -2.31 -18.09
CA LEU A 168 -2.99 -1.27 -17.93
C LEU A 168 -1.63 -1.69 -18.50
N HIS A 169 -1.47 -2.95 -18.87
CA HIS A 169 -0.20 -3.47 -19.33
C HIS A 169 -0.35 -4.56 -20.38
N GLN A 170 0.67 -4.76 -21.22
CA GLN A 170 0.64 -5.83 -22.22
C GLN A 170 0.77 -7.21 -21.56
N ALA A 171 -0.12 -8.13 -21.92
CA ALA A 171 -0.03 -9.53 -21.52
C ALA A 171 1.31 -10.13 -21.99
N ARG A 172 2.01 -10.85 -21.12
CA ARG A 172 3.11 -11.73 -21.55
C ARG A 172 2.52 -13.11 -21.85
N ARG A 173 3.03 -13.78 -22.89
CA ARG A 173 2.53 -15.09 -23.33
C ARG A 173 2.45 -16.16 -22.22
N ALA A 174 3.26 -16.05 -21.16
CA ALA A 174 3.41 -17.09 -20.15
C ALA A 174 2.58 -16.88 -18.86
N GLU A 175 2.03 -15.69 -18.59
CA GLU A 175 1.34 -15.41 -17.32
C GLU A 175 0.04 -14.62 -17.57
N ARG A 176 -1.10 -15.30 -17.39
CA ARG A 176 -2.44 -14.71 -17.57
C ARG A 176 -2.79 -13.70 -16.46
N HIS A 177 -2.34 -13.97 -15.23
CA HIS A 177 -2.52 -13.08 -14.08
C HIS A 177 -1.19 -12.97 -13.32
N ARG A 178 -0.74 -11.74 -13.09
CA ARG A 178 0.52 -11.46 -12.43
C ARG A 178 0.35 -11.43 -10.93
N ARG A 179 1.43 -11.73 -10.21
CA ARG A 179 1.53 -11.38 -8.80
C ARG A 179 1.48 -9.85 -8.64
N VAL A 180 0.94 -9.41 -7.51
CA VAL A 180 0.72 -8.00 -7.21
C VAL A 180 1.48 -7.66 -5.93
N ASP A 181 2.25 -6.59 -5.98
CA ASP A 181 2.86 -5.96 -4.83
C ASP A 181 1.90 -4.91 -4.28
N TRP A 182 1.82 -4.86 -2.95
CA TRP A 182 0.92 -3.99 -2.22
C TRP A 182 1.67 -3.06 -1.28
N ARG A 183 1.13 -1.86 -1.09
CA ARG A 183 1.54 -0.90 -0.08
C ARG A 183 0.28 -0.35 0.56
N VAL A 184 0.15 -0.47 1.87
CA VAL A 184 -1.02 0.03 2.61
C VAL A 184 -0.53 0.85 3.78
N GLY A 185 -1.05 2.06 3.95
CA GLY A 185 -0.68 2.94 5.04
C GLY A 185 -1.77 3.94 5.35
N ILE A 186 -1.76 4.46 6.57
CA ILE A 186 -2.75 5.45 7.01
C ILE A 186 -1.97 6.63 7.57
N THR A 187 -2.31 7.85 7.17
CA THR A 187 -1.61 9.02 7.70
C THR A 187 -1.78 9.07 9.22
N PRO A 188 -0.69 9.31 9.97
CA PRO A 188 -0.77 9.33 11.43
C PRO A 188 -1.48 10.61 11.93
N ARG A 189 -1.50 11.65 11.09
CA ARG A 189 -1.93 13.00 11.42
C ARG A 189 -2.84 13.60 10.37
N ALA A 190 -3.71 14.48 10.81
CA ALA A 190 -4.49 15.40 10.00
C ALA A 190 -4.34 16.83 10.56
N MET A 191 -4.68 17.84 9.77
CA MET A 191 -4.68 19.24 10.19
C MET A 191 -6.11 19.78 10.28
N ASP A 192 -6.38 20.65 11.25
CA ASP A 192 -7.63 21.43 11.24
C ASP A 192 -7.54 22.66 10.32
N ALA A 193 -8.62 23.43 10.24
CA ALA A 193 -8.70 24.64 9.43
C ALA A 193 -7.68 25.73 9.82
N VAL A 194 -7.21 25.75 11.07
CA VAL A 194 -6.22 26.72 11.57
C VAL A 194 -4.77 26.20 11.49
N GLY A 195 -4.58 24.96 11.04
CA GLY A 195 -3.26 24.33 10.82
C GLY A 195 -2.72 23.58 12.04
N ALA A 196 -3.52 23.36 13.08
CA ALA A 196 -3.14 22.51 14.20
C ALA A 196 -3.19 21.02 13.78
N SER A 197 -2.21 20.24 14.25
CA SER A 197 -2.07 18.84 13.86
C SER A 197 -2.60 17.89 14.93
N PHE A 198 -3.39 16.91 14.48
CA PHE A 198 -4.12 15.98 15.33
C PHE A 198 -3.79 14.54 14.94
N ASN A 199 -3.59 13.68 15.93
CA ASN A 199 -3.42 12.23 15.73
C ASN A 199 -4.74 11.55 16.07
N TRP A 200 -5.15 10.56 15.29
CA TRP A 200 -6.30 9.74 15.67
C TRP A 200 -5.94 8.87 16.88
N VAL A 201 -6.84 8.80 17.85
CA VAL A 201 -6.62 8.11 19.13
C VAL A 201 -7.52 6.89 19.32
N ARG A 202 -8.64 6.84 18.60
CA ARG A 202 -9.68 5.81 18.67
C ARG A 202 -10.01 5.28 17.29
N LEU A 203 -10.55 4.06 17.25
CA LEU A 203 -11.05 3.43 16.04
C LEU A 203 -12.56 3.22 16.19
N ASP A 204 -13.30 3.47 15.13
CA ASP A 204 -14.67 2.97 14.98
C ASP A 204 -14.59 1.62 14.28
N THR A 205 -14.80 0.54 15.06
CA THR A 205 -14.73 -0.83 14.56
C THR A 205 -16.11 -1.47 14.63
N PRO A 206 -16.63 -2.00 13.52
CA PRO A 206 -17.89 -2.73 13.57
C PRO A 206 -17.80 -3.93 14.52
N GLY A 207 -18.78 -4.09 15.40
CA GLY A 207 -18.86 -5.24 16.31
C GLY A 207 -17.96 -5.16 17.55
N SER A 208 -17.27 -4.05 17.80
CA SER A 208 -16.51 -3.82 19.03
C SER A 208 -16.74 -2.40 19.55
N GLU A 209 -17.04 -2.27 20.84
CA GLU A 209 -17.24 -0.96 21.47
C GLU A 209 -15.91 -0.21 21.68
N SER A 210 -14.79 -0.93 21.83
CA SER A 210 -13.44 -0.34 21.83
C SER A 210 -12.36 -1.41 21.83
N PHE A 211 -11.22 -1.09 21.20
CA PHE A 211 -9.97 -1.83 21.42
C PHE A 211 -9.10 -1.10 22.44
N SER A 212 -8.50 -1.87 23.35
CA SER A 212 -7.58 -1.31 24.34
C SER A 212 -6.27 -0.88 23.67
N ARG A 213 -5.86 0.36 23.93
CA ARG A 213 -4.65 0.97 23.37
C ARG A 213 -3.79 1.53 24.51
N ALA A 214 -2.48 1.40 24.39
CA ALA A 214 -1.54 2.03 25.30
C ALA A 214 -1.66 3.56 25.22
N GLU A 215 -1.71 4.21 26.39
CA GLU A 215 -1.76 5.66 26.48
C GLU A 215 -0.47 6.31 25.95
N ARG A 216 -0.59 7.53 25.39
CA ARG A 216 0.55 8.37 24.97
C ARG A 216 1.44 7.79 23.86
N ILE A 217 1.02 6.72 23.19
CA ILE A 217 1.68 6.23 21.97
C ILE A 217 1.12 6.98 20.77
N TYR A 218 1.96 7.72 20.06
CA TYR A 218 1.58 8.31 18.77
C TYR A 218 1.40 7.22 17.73
N SER A 219 0.32 7.29 16.95
CA SER A 219 0.19 6.44 15.77
C SER A 219 1.33 6.80 14.82
N ASP A 220 2.13 5.82 14.42
CA ASP A 220 3.16 5.98 13.40
C ASP A 220 2.84 5.09 12.21
N CYS A 221 3.04 5.63 11.01
CA CYS A 221 2.93 4.85 9.78
C CYS A 221 4.33 4.65 9.22
N PRO A 222 4.80 3.40 9.08
CA PRO A 222 6.08 3.13 8.45
C PRO A 222 6.19 3.82 7.09
N GLN A 223 7.38 4.32 6.75
CA GLN A 223 7.61 5.06 5.50
C GLN A 223 7.13 4.29 4.26
N VAL A 224 7.19 2.96 4.32
CA VAL A 224 6.88 2.06 3.22
C VAL A 224 5.52 1.35 3.39
N GLY A 225 4.70 1.81 4.34
CA GLY A 225 3.43 1.21 4.71
C GLY A 225 3.57 0.02 5.67
N TYR A 226 2.44 -0.41 6.21
CA TYR A 226 2.34 -1.54 7.12
C TYR A 226 2.51 -2.87 6.37
N ALA A 227 3.23 -3.80 6.98
CA ALA A 227 3.49 -5.16 6.50
C ALA A 227 4.05 -5.23 5.06
N ALA A 228 4.72 -4.17 4.63
CA ALA A 228 5.38 -4.01 3.34
C ALA A 228 5.95 -5.29 2.73
N ASP A 229 6.82 -5.99 3.47
CA ASP A 229 7.53 -7.17 2.96
C ASP A 229 6.61 -8.39 2.82
N ARG A 230 5.58 -8.50 3.68
CA ARG A 230 4.57 -9.57 3.63
C ARG A 230 3.55 -9.35 2.52
N LEU A 231 3.50 -8.14 1.98
CA LEU A 231 2.56 -7.66 0.97
C LEU A 231 3.16 -7.64 -0.45
N LEU A 232 4.36 -8.19 -0.64
CA LEU A 232 4.97 -8.37 -1.95
C LEU A 232 4.58 -9.70 -2.58
N GLY A 233 4.40 -9.71 -3.90
CA GLY A 233 4.25 -10.96 -4.66
C GLY A 233 2.94 -11.72 -4.40
N ILE A 234 1.88 -11.03 -3.98
CA ILE A 234 0.56 -11.60 -3.68
C ILE A 234 -0.02 -12.24 -4.94
N LYS A 235 -0.43 -13.50 -4.84
CA LYS A 235 -1.01 -14.24 -5.96
C LYS A 235 -2.45 -13.77 -6.22
N PRO A 236 -2.89 -13.73 -7.49
CA PRO A 236 -4.28 -13.46 -7.85
C PRO A 236 -5.30 -14.40 -7.20
N SER A 237 -4.91 -15.61 -6.82
CA SER A 237 -5.77 -16.58 -6.15
C SER A 237 -6.01 -16.27 -4.67
N GLN A 238 -5.20 -15.41 -4.05
CA GLN A 238 -5.37 -15.03 -2.66
C GLN A 238 -6.62 -14.17 -2.46
N THR A 239 -7.25 -14.35 -1.31
CA THR A 239 -8.43 -13.63 -0.87
C THR A 239 -8.07 -12.22 -0.41
N ALA A 240 -9.05 -11.36 -0.18
CA ALA A 240 -8.79 -10.04 0.40
C ALA A 240 -8.33 -10.15 1.86
N ALA A 241 -8.83 -11.15 2.60
CA ALA A 241 -8.37 -11.43 3.96
C ALA A 241 -6.86 -11.72 4.02
N ASP A 242 -6.30 -12.39 3.01
CA ASP A 242 -4.85 -12.64 2.91
C ASP A 242 -4.02 -11.34 2.75
N VAL A 243 -4.62 -10.27 2.25
CA VAL A 243 -3.99 -8.93 2.13
C VAL A 243 -4.26 -8.09 3.38
N LEU A 244 -5.51 -8.10 3.86
CA LEU A 244 -5.96 -7.33 5.02
C LEU A 244 -5.30 -7.80 6.31
N LYS A 245 -5.19 -9.11 6.54
CA LYS A 245 -4.65 -9.65 7.80
C LYS A 245 -3.24 -9.14 8.12
N PRO A 246 -2.22 -9.30 7.26
CA PRO A 246 -0.88 -8.83 7.58
C PRO A 246 -0.85 -7.30 7.76
N PHE A 247 -1.61 -6.54 6.97
CA PHE A 247 -1.77 -5.09 7.13
C PHE A 247 -2.34 -4.73 8.51
N LEU A 248 -3.46 -5.34 8.90
CA LEU A 248 -4.14 -5.07 10.18
C LEU A 248 -3.29 -5.46 11.38
N ASP A 249 -2.67 -6.65 11.34
CA ASP A 249 -1.76 -7.10 12.40
C ASP A 249 -0.66 -6.05 12.68
N ASP A 250 -0.06 -5.52 11.61
CA ASP A 250 1.03 -4.56 11.71
C ASP A 250 0.54 -3.15 12.06
N PHE A 251 -0.61 -2.74 11.52
CA PHE A 251 -1.29 -1.49 11.86
C PHE A 251 -1.62 -1.41 13.35
N PHE A 252 -2.26 -2.43 13.91
CA PHE A 252 -2.62 -2.47 15.32
C PHE A 252 -1.37 -2.48 16.21
N ALA A 253 -0.34 -3.26 15.84
CA ALA A 253 0.92 -3.30 16.57
C ALA A 253 1.62 -1.93 16.59
N HIS A 254 1.80 -1.30 15.42
CA HIS A 254 2.43 0.02 15.31
C HIS A 254 1.64 1.15 15.96
N SER A 255 0.33 0.96 16.12
CA SER A 255 -0.56 1.96 16.74
C SER A 255 -0.71 1.77 18.25
N GLY A 256 -0.07 0.76 18.84
CA GLY A 256 -0.02 0.53 20.28
C GLY A 256 -1.27 -0.15 20.86
N PHE A 257 -1.99 -0.95 20.07
CA PHE A 257 -3.10 -1.77 20.59
C PHE A 257 -2.56 -2.99 21.35
N LEU A 258 -3.14 -3.26 22.52
CA LEU A 258 -2.60 -4.23 23.49
C LEU A 258 -2.79 -5.71 23.07
N ASP A 259 -3.69 -5.99 22.13
CA ASP A 259 -3.90 -7.31 21.53
C ASP A 259 -4.17 -7.17 20.03
N ALA A 260 -3.11 -6.93 19.25
CA ALA A 260 -3.22 -6.73 17.81
C ALA A 260 -3.87 -7.92 17.08
N GLY A 261 -3.63 -9.15 17.55
CA GLY A 261 -4.19 -10.36 16.95
C GLY A 261 -5.71 -10.43 17.10
N ALA A 262 -6.22 -10.25 18.32
CA ALA A 262 -7.66 -10.24 18.57
C ALA A 262 -8.36 -9.07 17.86
N CYS A 263 -7.69 -7.90 17.77
CA CYS A 263 -8.20 -6.75 17.03
C CYS A 263 -8.36 -7.09 15.53
N THR A 264 -7.37 -7.72 14.92
CA THR A 264 -7.43 -8.18 13.52
C THR A 264 -8.56 -9.17 13.31
N GLU A 265 -8.65 -10.22 14.13
CA GLU A 265 -9.68 -11.26 13.98
C GLU A 265 -11.09 -10.72 14.12
N THR A 266 -11.31 -9.84 15.10
CA THR A 266 -12.59 -9.15 15.32
C THR A 266 -12.94 -8.29 14.11
N THR A 267 -11.99 -7.51 13.60
CA THR A 267 -12.19 -6.65 12.43
C THR A 267 -12.56 -7.46 11.19
N LEU A 268 -11.80 -8.53 10.91
CA LEU A 268 -12.03 -9.39 9.75
C LEU A 268 -13.35 -10.17 9.83
N SER A 269 -13.83 -10.47 11.04
CA SER A 269 -15.10 -11.18 11.23
C SER A 269 -16.32 -10.28 11.10
N ALA A 270 -16.14 -8.96 11.24
CA ALA A 270 -17.22 -7.98 11.19
C ALA A 270 -17.42 -7.35 9.81
N CYS A 271 -16.54 -7.65 8.86
CA CYS A 271 -16.52 -7.16 7.48
C CYS A 271 -16.88 -8.29 6.51
#